data_AF-K0R8W1-F1
#
_entry.id   AF-K0R8W1-F1
#
_cell.length_a   1.000
_cell.length_b   1.000
_cell.length_c   1.000
_cell.angle_alpha   90.00
_cell.angle_beta   90.00
_cell.angle_gamma   90.00
#
_symmetry.space_group_name_H-M   'P 1'
#
loop_
_entity.id
_entity.type
_entity.pdbx_description
1 polymer ?
#
loop_
_entity_poly.entity_id
_entity_poly.type
_entity_poly.pdbx_seq_one_letter_code
_entity_poly.pdbx_strand_id
1 'polypeptide(L)'
;MSSAGSFNQVRDTNISTSIVPSPPAPIWKLLGGSLKLIGLMGFWAFDNISFMTNAGFLDPINLDSTSPVSDPKRDRLQRKKRASEIAGRFYFIGGLAGLYVNLRSFWDHRNGALREAQVKLSKAIASTSDAKNLSEAKDELKEVEARHFVLFLAFLKSCCDVMVFSNNPGIDLHLKLRGKKNHEGLHCLGGLVSASTVLYNNFPNA
;
A
#
# COMPACT_ATOMS: atom_id res chain seq x y z
N MET A 1 -29.07 -44.72 11.04
CA MET A 1 -28.40 -43.51 11.56
C MET A 1 -27.97 -42.68 10.37
N SER A 2 -28.80 -41.69 10.01
CA SER A 2 -28.51 -40.60 9.05
C SER A 2 -27.33 -39.78 9.56
N SER A 3 -26.48 -39.14 8.76
CA SER A 3 -26.78 -38.16 7.71
C SER A 3 -25.56 -38.02 6.81
N ALA A 4 -25.72 -38.27 5.51
CA ALA A 4 -24.78 -37.87 4.49
C ALA A 4 -25.05 -36.40 4.16
N GLY A 5 -24.13 -35.51 4.53
CA GLY A 5 -24.18 -34.10 4.21
C GLY A 5 -24.00 -33.88 2.71
N SER A 6 -25.11 -33.60 2.03
CA SER A 6 -25.17 -33.18 0.63
C SER A 6 -24.44 -31.84 0.45
N PHE A 7 -23.29 -31.86 -0.22
CA PHE A 7 -22.67 -30.66 -0.77
C PHE A 7 -23.55 -30.18 -1.93
N ASN A 8 -24.35 -29.14 -1.70
CA ASN A 8 -25.04 -28.43 -2.76
C ASN A 8 -24.00 -27.76 -3.67
N GLN A 9 -23.83 -28.36 -4.84
CA GLN A 9 -23.09 -27.83 -5.97
C GLN A 9 -23.82 -26.54 -6.40
N VAL A 10 -23.26 -25.39 -6.04
CA VAL A 10 -23.73 -24.09 -6.52
C VAL A 10 -23.52 -24.08 -8.02
N ARG A 11 -24.64 -24.12 -8.75
CA ARG A 11 -24.75 -24.13 -10.20
C ARG A 11 -24.17 -22.83 -10.74
N ASP A 12 -23.05 -22.94 -11.46
CA ASP A 12 -22.43 -21.84 -12.20
C ASP A 12 -23.46 -21.21 -13.15
N THR A 13 -23.96 -20.04 -12.75
CA THR A 13 -24.80 -19.22 -13.60
C THR A 13 -23.86 -18.45 -14.51
N ASN A 14 -23.65 -18.97 -15.72
CA ASN A 14 -22.95 -18.28 -16.81
C ASN A 14 -23.72 -17.00 -17.18
N ILE A 15 -23.50 -15.93 -16.42
CA ILE A 15 -23.84 -14.58 -16.84
C ILE A 15 -22.78 -14.21 -17.88
N SER A 16 -23.18 -14.22 -19.16
CA SER A 16 -22.44 -13.54 -20.22
C SER A 16 -22.39 -12.06 -19.86
N THR A 17 -21.35 -11.66 -19.13
CA THR A 17 -20.98 -10.26 -18.96
C THR A 17 -20.51 -9.78 -20.31
N SER A 18 -21.37 -9.00 -20.99
CA SER A 18 -20.91 -8.15 -22.08
C SER A 18 -19.75 -7.32 -21.55
N ILE A 19 -18.53 -7.62 -22.01
CA ILE A 19 -17.33 -6.87 -21.63
C ILE A 19 -17.47 -5.50 -22.30
N VAL A 20 -18.18 -4.59 -21.64
CA VAL A 20 -18.04 -3.17 -21.92
C VAL A 20 -16.59 -2.85 -21.53
N PRO A 21 -15.72 -2.46 -22.47
CA PRO A 21 -14.34 -2.14 -22.11
C PRO A 21 -14.38 -0.98 -21.13
N SER A 22 -13.97 -1.25 -19.89
CA SER A 22 -13.82 -0.22 -18.87
C SER A 22 -12.91 0.87 -19.43
N PRO A 23 -13.21 2.16 -19.22
CA PRO A 23 -12.36 3.23 -19.70
C PRO A 23 -10.92 2.98 -19.22
N PRO A 24 -9.92 3.23 -20.08
CA PRO A 24 -8.53 2.94 -19.77
C PRO A 24 -8.14 3.65 -18.47
N ALA A 25 -7.43 2.93 -17.60
CA ALA A 25 -6.97 3.49 -16.34
C ALA A 25 -6.18 4.79 -16.62
N PRO A 26 -6.40 5.85 -15.84
CA PRO A 26 -5.73 7.11 -16.10
C PRO A 26 -4.21 6.94 -15.99
N ILE A 27 -3.46 7.61 -16.88
CA ILE A 27 -2.01 7.41 -17.06
C ILE A 27 -1.24 7.56 -15.73
N TRP A 28 -1.62 8.50 -14.88
CA TRP A 28 -0.98 8.71 -13.58
C TRP A 28 -1.08 7.49 -12.66
N LYS A 29 -2.17 6.72 -12.74
CA LYS A 29 -2.39 5.50 -11.95
C LYS A 29 -1.53 4.36 -12.48
N LEU A 30 -1.35 4.29 -13.79
CA LEU A 30 -0.42 3.34 -14.42
C LEU A 30 1.03 3.65 -14.06
N LEU A 31 1.45 4.91 -14.19
CA LEU A 31 2.81 5.34 -13.85
C LEU A 31 3.11 5.15 -12.36
N GLY A 32 2.23 5.64 -11.48
CA GLY A 32 2.41 5.51 -10.04
C GLY A 32 2.31 4.06 -9.56
N GLY A 33 1.42 3.26 -10.15
CA GLY A 33 1.33 1.82 -9.90
C GLY A 33 2.60 1.07 -10.33
N SER A 34 3.13 1.38 -11.52
CA SER A 34 4.37 0.80 -12.02
C SER A 34 5.57 1.18 -11.15
N LEU A 35 5.68 2.45 -10.75
CA LEU A 35 6.76 2.90 -9.87
C LEU A 35 6.67 2.25 -8.48
N LYS A 36 5.46 2.07 -7.96
CA LYS A 36 5.22 1.31 -6.73
C LYS A 36 5.70 -0.14 -6.86
N LEU A 37 5.36 -0.81 -7.96
CA LEU A 37 5.80 -2.19 -8.23
C LEU A 37 7.32 -2.29 -8.33
N ILE A 38 7.97 -1.39 -9.07
CA ILE A 38 9.43 -1.34 -9.17
C ILE A 38 10.07 -1.13 -7.80
N GLY A 39 9.51 -0.24 -6.97
CA GLY A 39 9.97 -0.02 -5.60
C GLY A 39 9.86 -1.28 -4.73
N LEU A 40 8.73 -2.00 -4.81
CA LEU A 40 8.54 -3.24 -4.05
C LEU A 40 9.43 -4.38 -4.55
N MET A 41 9.61 -4.52 -5.87
CA MET A 41 10.51 -5.50 -6.47
C MET A 41 11.97 -5.22 -6.09
N GLY A 42 12.38 -3.96 -6.12
CA GLY A 42 13.72 -3.54 -5.70
C GLY A 42 13.95 -3.82 -4.21
N PHE A 43 12.98 -3.47 -3.36
CA PHE A 43 13.04 -3.82 -1.93
C PHE A 43 13.23 -5.32 -1.75
N TRP A 44 12.37 -6.13 -2.37
CA TRP A 44 12.43 -7.59 -2.26
C TRP A 44 13.78 -8.14 -2.75
N ALA A 45 14.29 -7.68 -3.90
CA ALA A 45 15.56 -8.15 -4.44
C ALA A 45 16.74 -7.85 -3.50
N PHE A 46 16.84 -6.62 -3.00
CA PHE A 46 17.96 -6.22 -2.12
C PHE A 46 17.84 -6.76 -0.70
N ASP A 47 16.63 -7.02 -0.21
CA ASP A 47 16.41 -7.71 1.06
C ASP A 47 16.91 -9.16 0.98
N ASN A 48 16.63 -9.85 -0.14
CA ASN A 48 17.17 -11.20 -0.40
C ASN A 48 18.69 -11.18 -0.55
N ILE A 49 19.28 -10.18 -1.22
CA ILE A 49 20.75 -10.03 -1.29
C ILE A 49 21.34 -9.82 0.11
N SER A 50 20.70 -9.01 0.95
CA SER A 50 21.12 -8.80 2.34
C SER A 50 21.09 -10.11 3.14
N PHE A 51 20.04 -10.90 2.97
CA PHE A 51 19.90 -12.23 3.57
C PHE A 51 20.99 -13.21 3.10
N MET A 52 21.20 -13.35 1.79
CA MET A 52 22.24 -14.21 1.22
C MET A 52 23.64 -13.79 1.67
N THR A 53 23.92 -12.49 1.69
CA THR A 53 25.19 -11.95 2.20
C THR A 53 25.38 -12.34 3.67
N ASN A 54 24.35 -12.20 4.50
CA ASN A 54 24.41 -12.57 5.91
C ASN A 54 24.70 -14.07 6.12
N ALA A 55 24.15 -14.93 5.25
CA ALA A 55 24.41 -16.37 5.25
C ALA A 55 25.84 -16.73 4.79
N GLY A 56 26.63 -15.78 4.27
CA GLY A 56 27.97 -16.02 3.74
C GLY A 56 27.98 -16.62 2.34
N PHE A 57 26.84 -16.64 1.64
CA PHE A 57 26.74 -17.18 0.27
C PHE A 57 27.64 -16.43 -0.73
N LEU A 58 27.86 -15.14 -0.51
CA LEU A 58 28.70 -14.28 -1.35
C LEU A 58 30.12 -14.12 -0.80
N ASP A 59 30.53 -14.93 0.18
CA ASP A 59 31.90 -14.85 0.68
C ASP A 59 32.88 -15.44 -0.34
N PRO A 60 34.03 -14.80 -0.57
CA PRO A 60 35.01 -15.33 -1.49
C PRO A 60 35.46 -16.70 -1.02
N ILE A 61 35.38 -17.69 -1.91
CA ILE A 61 35.96 -19.01 -1.69
C ILE A 61 37.47 -18.83 -1.89
N ASN A 62 38.20 -18.61 -0.80
CA ASN A 62 39.66 -18.53 -0.85
C ASN A 62 40.21 -19.92 -1.19
N LEU A 63 40.60 -20.10 -2.45
CA LEU A 63 41.34 -21.29 -2.91
C LEU A 63 42.86 -21.15 -2.70
N ASP A 64 43.34 -19.94 -2.41
CA ASP A 64 44.77 -19.65 -2.19
C ASP A 64 45.05 -19.18 -0.76
N SER A 65 46.06 -19.80 -0.14
CA SER A 65 46.47 -19.59 1.26
C SER A 65 47.31 -18.33 1.51
N THR A 66 47.59 -17.53 0.49
CA THR A 66 48.58 -16.43 0.53
C THR A 66 48.01 -15.02 0.48
N SER A 67 46.69 -14.85 0.34
CA SER A 67 46.08 -13.52 0.31
C SER A 67 45.96 -12.93 1.74
N PRO A 68 46.30 -11.65 1.96
CA PRO A 68 46.11 -11.00 3.24
C PRO A 68 44.61 -11.02 3.59
N VAL A 69 44.30 -11.63 4.73
CA VAL A 69 42.93 -11.86 5.21
C VAL A 69 42.29 -10.51 5.53
N SER A 70 41.50 -9.95 4.60
CA SER A 70 40.46 -8.99 5.00
C SER A 70 39.51 -9.74 5.93
N ASP A 71 39.14 -9.15 7.07
CA ASP A 71 38.23 -9.79 8.03
C ASP A 71 36.89 -10.08 7.31
N PRO A 72 36.60 -11.34 6.94
CA PRO A 72 35.46 -11.66 6.10
C PRO A 72 34.15 -11.31 6.80
N LYS A 73 34.15 -11.28 8.15
CA LYS A 73 32.97 -10.85 8.93
C LYS A 73 32.71 -9.36 8.76
N ARG A 74 33.75 -8.53 8.79
CA ARG A 74 33.62 -7.08 8.59
C ARG A 74 33.13 -6.76 7.19
N ASP A 75 33.67 -7.41 6.18
CA ASP A 75 33.27 -7.22 4.77
C ASP A 75 31.82 -7.68 4.54
N ARG A 76 31.42 -8.81 5.15
CA ARG A 76 30.04 -9.30 5.13
C ARG A 76 29.07 -8.29 5.75
N LEU A 77 29.40 -7.76 6.93
CA LEU A 77 28.57 -6.75 7.61
C LEU A 77 28.40 -5.48 6.78
N GLN A 78 29.47 -5.02 6.11
CA GLN A 78 29.39 -3.84 5.23
C GLN A 78 28.49 -4.09 4.00
N ARG A 79 28.65 -5.24 3.33
CA ARG A 79 27.82 -5.60 2.17
C ARG A 79 26.35 -5.74 2.56
N LYS A 80 26.06 -6.42 3.68
CA LYS A 80 24.72 -6.53 4.26
C LYS A 80 24.11 -5.16 4.53
N LYS A 81 24.85 -4.27 5.21
CA LYS A 81 24.38 -2.91 5.52
C LYS A 81 24.02 -2.14 4.25
N ARG A 82 24.88 -2.17 3.22
CA ARG A 82 24.61 -1.51 1.93
C ARG A 82 23.37 -2.09 1.24
N ALA A 83 23.23 -3.41 1.20
CA ALA A 83 22.07 -4.06 0.61
C ALA A 83 20.77 -3.66 1.32
N SER A 84 20.76 -3.68 2.66
CA SER A 84 19.61 -3.24 3.47
C SER A 84 19.28 -1.75 3.28
N GLU A 85 20.28 -0.86 3.17
CA GLU A 85 20.06 0.56 2.86
C GLU A 85 19.45 0.75 1.47
N ILE A 86 19.91 0.00 0.46
CA ILE A 86 19.35 0.05 -0.90
C ILE A 86 17.92 -0.49 -0.91
N ALA A 87 17.64 -1.60 -0.23
CA ALA A 87 16.30 -2.15 -0.07
C ALA A 87 15.35 -1.10 0.53
N GLY A 88 15.80 -0.43 1.61
CA GLY A 88 15.04 0.65 2.25
C GLY A 88 14.71 1.80 1.29
N ARG A 89 15.67 2.24 0.46
CA ARG A 89 15.45 3.28 -0.55
C ARG A 89 14.41 2.88 -1.60
N PHE A 90 14.49 1.66 -2.12
CA PHE A 90 13.50 1.16 -3.09
C PHE A 90 12.10 1.09 -2.47
N TYR A 91 12.00 0.61 -1.22
CA TYR A 91 10.73 0.59 -0.50
C TYR A 91 10.16 2.00 -0.34
N PHE A 92 11.00 2.97 0.05
CA PHE A 92 10.57 4.35 0.23
C PHE A 92 10.11 5.01 -1.08
N ILE A 93 10.79 4.76 -2.20
CA ILE A 93 10.33 5.20 -3.52
C ILE A 93 8.97 4.59 -3.85
N GLY A 94 8.79 3.29 -3.59
CA GLY A 94 7.50 2.63 -3.77
C GLY A 94 6.41 3.20 -2.88
N GLY A 95 6.74 3.55 -1.63
CA GLY A 95 5.88 4.23 -0.67
C GLY A 95 5.43 5.61 -1.14
N LEU A 96 6.36 6.44 -1.65
CA LEU A 96 6.06 7.76 -2.22
C LEU A 96 5.15 7.65 -3.44
N ALA A 97 5.41 6.70 -4.34
CA ALA A 97 4.55 6.44 -5.50
C ALA A 97 3.14 6.02 -5.06
N GLY A 98 3.05 5.13 -4.06
CA GLY A 98 1.78 4.72 -3.46
C GLY A 98 1.02 5.88 -2.81
N LEU A 99 1.72 6.73 -2.07
CA LEU A 99 1.15 7.94 -1.46
C LEU A 99 0.57 8.87 -2.52
N TYR A 100 1.32 9.14 -3.60
CA TYR A 100 0.84 9.98 -4.70
C TYR A 100 -0.44 9.41 -5.33
N VAL A 101 -0.46 8.12 -5.65
CA VAL A 101 -1.62 7.45 -6.26
C VAL A 101 -2.83 7.50 -5.32
N ASN A 102 -2.65 7.24 -4.03
CA ASN A 102 -3.73 7.22 -3.06
C ASN A 102 -4.27 8.62 -2.75
N LEU A 103 -3.38 9.62 -2.62
CA LEU A 103 -3.77 11.01 -2.48
C LEU A 103 -4.57 11.49 -3.68
N ARG A 104 -4.11 11.19 -4.90
CA ARG A 104 -4.80 11.59 -6.13
C ARG A 104 -6.17 10.91 -6.25
N SER A 105 -6.24 9.60 -5.98
CA SER A 105 -7.50 8.84 -5.97
C SER A 105 -8.50 9.41 -4.95
N PHE A 106 -8.02 9.73 -3.74
CA PHE A 106 -8.84 10.32 -2.68
C PHE A 106 -9.35 11.71 -3.09
N TRP A 107 -8.49 12.54 -3.68
CA TRP A 107 -8.84 13.88 -4.14
C TRP A 107 -9.86 13.86 -5.28
N ASP A 108 -9.66 12.98 -6.27
CA ASP A 108 -10.56 12.86 -7.42
C ASP A 108 -11.93 12.32 -6.98
N HIS A 109 -11.98 11.35 -6.06
CA HIS A 109 -13.25 10.84 -5.50
C HIS A 109 -13.98 11.90 -4.67
N ARG A 110 -13.24 12.69 -3.87
CA ARG A 110 -13.81 13.77 -3.05
C ARG A 110 -14.44 14.86 -3.90
N ASN A 111 -13.78 15.26 -4.99
CA ASN A 111 -14.22 16.37 -5.83
C ASN A 111 -15.18 15.97 -6.96
N GLY A 112 -15.23 14.69 -7.32
CA GLY A 112 -16.18 14.12 -8.27
C GLY A 112 -17.33 13.42 -7.55
N ALA A 113 -17.25 12.09 -7.43
CA ALA A 113 -18.35 11.23 -6.96
C ALA A 113 -19.00 11.67 -5.64
N LEU A 114 -18.22 12.02 -4.61
CA LEU A 114 -18.77 12.44 -3.32
C LEU A 114 -19.55 13.74 -3.43
N ARG A 115 -18.98 14.73 -4.15
CA ARG A 115 -19.62 16.02 -4.37
C ARG A 115 -20.89 15.87 -5.22
N GLU A 116 -20.86 15.02 -6.24
CA GLU A 116 -22.01 14.73 -7.10
C GLU A 116 -23.15 14.08 -6.31
N ALA A 117 -22.84 13.08 -5.47
CA ALA A 117 -23.82 12.43 -4.60
C ALA A 117 -24.46 13.42 -3.61
N GLN A 118 -23.66 14.31 -3.00
CA GLN A 118 -24.17 15.37 -2.13
C GLN A 118 -25.12 16.33 -2.87
N VAL A 119 -24.75 16.76 -4.09
CA VAL A 119 -25.59 17.64 -4.92
C VAL A 119 -26.89 16.94 -5.32
N LYS A 120 -26.84 15.66 -5.68
CA LYS A 120 -28.04 14.85 -5.99
C LYS A 120 -28.98 14.79 -4.79
N LEU A 121 -28.45 14.52 -3.59
CA LEU A 121 -29.25 14.51 -2.37
C LEU A 121 -29.88 15.88 -2.09
N SER A 122 -29.13 16.98 -2.21
CA SER A 122 -29.68 18.33 -2.03
C SER A 122 -30.82 18.64 -3.01
N LYS A 123 -30.68 18.22 -4.27
CA LYS A 123 -31.75 18.37 -5.28
C LYS A 123 -32.98 17.52 -4.95
N ALA A 124 -32.77 16.27 -4.52
CA ALA A 124 -33.86 15.38 -4.13
C ALA A 124 -34.65 15.95 -2.94
N ILE A 125 -33.96 16.50 -1.93
CA ILE A 125 -34.58 17.18 -0.77
C ILE A 125 -35.42 18.38 -1.23
N ALA A 126 -34.88 19.23 -2.11
CA ALA A 126 -35.59 20.40 -2.61
C ALA A 126 -36.83 20.05 -3.46
N SER A 127 -36.82 18.89 -4.14
CA SER A 127 -37.91 18.51 -5.04
C SER A 127 -39.23 18.13 -4.36
N THR A 128 -39.25 17.93 -3.02
CA THR A 128 -40.41 17.69 -2.10
C THR A 128 -41.45 16.61 -2.51
N SER A 129 -41.45 16.11 -3.74
CA SER A 129 -42.56 15.38 -4.35
C SER A 129 -42.33 13.87 -4.46
N ASP A 130 -41.11 13.38 -4.21
CA ASP A 130 -40.78 11.99 -4.56
C ASP A 130 -39.92 11.31 -3.48
N ALA A 131 -40.60 10.68 -2.52
CA ALA A 131 -39.98 9.97 -1.40
C ALA A 131 -39.07 8.83 -1.86
N LYS A 132 -39.36 8.25 -3.03
CA LYS A 132 -38.54 7.21 -3.65
C LYS A 132 -37.19 7.76 -4.11
N ASN A 133 -37.17 8.87 -4.84
CA ASN A 133 -35.94 9.53 -5.29
C ASN A 133 -35.07 10.00 -4.11
N LEU A 134 -35.69 10.43 -3.02
CA LEU A 134 -34.98 10.79 -1.79
C LEU A 134 -34.31 9.58 -1.14
N SER A 135 -34.98 8.42 -1.10
CA SER A 135 -34.42 7.18 -0.57
C SER A 135 -33.22 6.72 -1.39
N GLU A 136 -33.35 6.68 -2.72
CA GLU A 136 -32.29 6.25 -3.63
C GLU A 136 -31.05 7.16 -3.52
N ALA A 137 -31.25 8.48 -3.44
CA ALA A 137 -30.14 9.43 -3.26
C ALA A 137 -29.41 9.28 -1.91
N LYS A 138 -30.14 8.89 -0.84
CA LYS A 138 -29.53 8.61 0.47
C LYS A 138 -28.70 7.33 0.45
N ASP A 139 -29.19 6.30 -0.21
CA ASP A 139 -28.47 5.02 -0.31
C ASP A 139 -27.22 5.17 -1.20
N GLU A 140 -27.32 5.91 -2.32
CA GLU A 140 -26.17 6.26 -3.16
C GLU A 140 -25.11 7.04 -2.36
N LEU A 141 -25.53 8.03 -1.55
CA LEU A 141 -24.58 8.79 -0.74
C LEU A 141 -23.86 7.90 0.28
N LYS A 142 -24.58 7.00 0.97
CA LYS A 142 -23.96 6.07 1.93
C LYS A 142 -22.90 5.19 1.28
N GLU A 143 -23.18 4.66 0.08
CA GLU A 143 -22.23 3.84 -0.65
C GLU A 143 -20.97 4.65 -1.04
N VAL A 144 -21.18 5.88 -1.54
CA VAL A 144 -20.08 6.77 -1.95
C VAL A 144 -19.24 7.24 -0.74
N GLU A 145 -19.87 7.46 0.41
CA GLU A 145 -19.20 7.76 1.68
C GLU A 145 -18.38 6.58 2.21
N ALA A 146 -18.93 5.37 2.17
CA ALA A 146 -18.20 4.16 2.54
C ALA A 146 -16.95 4.00 1.67
N ARG A 147 -17.07 4.20 0.35
CA ARG A 147 -15.93 4.20 -0.56
C ARG A 147 -14.93 5.32 -0.27
N HIS A 148 -15.41 6.51 0.08
CA HIS A 148 -14.56 7.64 0.46
C HIS A 148 -13.73 7.31 1.71
N PHE A 149 -14.34 6.65 2.69
CA PHE A 149 -13.65 6.20 3.90
C PHE A 149 -12.54 5.19 3.59
N VAL A 150 -12.80 4.21 2.73
CA VAL A 150 -11.76 3.25 2.29
C VAL A 150 -10.57 3.97 1.61
N LEU A 151 -10.85 4.96 0.75
CA LEU A 151 -9.80 5.76 0.12
C LEU A 151 -9.02 6.62 1.13
N PHE A 152 -9.70 7.16 2.13
CA PHE A 152 -9.07 7.89 3.23
C PHE A 152 -8.13 6.97 4.03
N LEU A 153 -8.55 5.76 4.38
CA LEU A 153 -7.70 4.79 5.09
C LEU A 153 -6.47 4.41 4.26
N ALA A 154 -6.63 4.20 2.95
CA ALA A 154 -5.50 3.91 2.05
C ALA A 154 -4.50 5.09 1.98
N PHE A 155 -5.00 6.32 1.93
CA PHE A 155 -4.19 7.53 1.99
C PHE A 155 -3.45 7.66 3.33
N LEU A 156 -4.16 7.52 4.45
CA LEU A 156 -3.61 7.58 5.80
C LEU A 156 -2.50 6.55 6.00
N LYS A 157 -2.74 5.29 5.59
CA LYS A 157 -1.74 4.22 5.59
C LYS A 157 -0.47 4.64 4.84
N SER A 158 -0.62 5.23 3.65
CA SER A 158 0.52 5.65 2.83
C SER A 158 1.32 6.78 3.48
N CYS A 159 0.65 7.72 4.15
CA CYS A 159 1.30 8.76 4.95
C CYS A 159 2.12 8.15 6.10
N CYS A 160 1.53 7.19 6.81
CA CYS A 160 2.21 6.47 7.89
C CYS A 160 3.44 5.71 7.37
N ASP A 161 3.29 4.96 6.27
CA ASP A 161 4.41 4.23 5.65
C ASP A 161 5.53 5.21 5.28
N VAL A 162 5.24 6.29 4.54
CA VAL A 162 6.28 7.28 4.18
C VAL A 162 6.94 7.89 5.42
N MET A 163 6.18 8.21 6.47
CA MET A 163 6.72 8.75 7.71
C MET A 163 7.66 7.76 8.42
N VAL A 164 7.24 6.50 8.54
CA VAL A 164 8.00 5.40 9.15
C VAL A 164 9.30 5.17 8.37
N PHE A 165 9.20 4.91 7.07
CA PHE A 165 10.35 4.57 6.22
C PHE A 165 11.30 5.74 5.98
N SER A 166 10.85 6.99 6.12
CA SER A 166 11.72 8.16 6.03
C SER A 166 12.83 8.19 7.10
N ASN A 167 12.66 7.45 8.20
CA ASN A 167 13.63 7.36 9.30
C ASN A 167 14.63 6.20 9.13
N ASN A 168 14.44 5.35 8.11
CA ASN A 168 15.30 4.18 7.89
C ASN A 168 16.72 4.57 7.44
N PRO A 169 17.73 3.77 7.84
CA PRO A 169 19.10 3.94 7.36
C PRO A 169 19.16 4.00 5.84
N GLY A 170 19.92 4.97 5.32
CA GLY A 170 20.11 5.17 3.89
C GLY A 170 19.14 6.17 3.27
N ILE A 171 18.02 6.46 3.93
CA ILE A 171 17.12 7.58 3.61
C ILE A 171 17.40 8.72 4.59
N ASP A 172 17.22 8.43 5.89
CA ASP A 172 17.50 9.33 7.03
C ASP A 172 16.99 10.77 6.78
N LEU A 173 15.77 10.90 6.24
CA LEU A 173 15.23 12.17 5.76
C LEU A 173 15.14 13.21 6.88
N HIS A 174 14.63 12.79 8.04
CA HIS A 174 14.51 13.66 9.21
C HIS A 174 15.87 14.07 9.78
N LEU A 175 16.84 13.15 9.77
CA LEU A 175 18.21 13.47 10.17
C LEU A 175 18.82 14.53 9.23
N LYS A 176 18.61 14.40 7.92
CA LYS A 176 19.10 15.36 6.91
C LYS A 176 18.42 16.73 7.00
N LEU A 177 17.11 16.76 7.24
CA LEU A 177 16.33 18.00 7.24
C LEU A 177 16.32 18.72 8.60
N ARG A 178 16.34 17.98 9.70
CA ARG A 178 16.16 18.51 11.07
C ARG A 178 17.38 18.28 11.96
N GLY A 179 18.42 17.61 11.47
CA GLY A 179 19.60 17.22 12.26
C GLY A 179 19.35 16.13 13.30
N LYS A 180 18.12 15.59 13.38
CA LYS A 180 17.72 14.57 14.36
C LYS A 180 16.75 13.58 13.73
N LYS A 181 16.86 12.30 14.14
CA LYS A 181 15.90 11.26 13.76
C LYS A 181 14.54 11.50 14.41
N ASN A 182 13.48 11.01 13.78
CA ASN A 182 12.16 11.02 14.41
C ASN A 182 12.16 10.07 15.62
N HIS A 183 11.34 10.42 16.61
CA HIS A 183 11.13 9.61 17.80
C HIS A 183 10.57 8.23 17.43
N GLU A 184 11.12 7.17 18.02
CA GLU A 184 10.71 5.79 17.75
C GLU A 184 9.23 5.53 18.06
N GLY A 185 8.67 6.26 19.03
CA GLY A 185 7.23 6.21 19.32
C GLY A 185 6.33 6.60 18.15
N LEU A 186 6.74 7.59 17.32
CA LEU A 186 5.99 7.95 16.11
C LEU A 186 6.11 6.87 15.03
N HIS A 187 7.28 6.23 14.94
CA HIS A 187 7.50 5.11 14.04
C HIS A 187 6.63 3.90 14.41
N CYS A 188 6.54 3.57 15.70
CA CYS A 188 5.66 2.52 16.21
C CYS A 188 4.19 2.83 15.95
N LEU A 189 3.74 4.05 16.26
CA LEU A 189 2.36 4.48 16.01
C LEU A 189 1.99 4.40 14.52
N GLY A 190 2.88 4.86 13.63
CA GLY A 190 2.69 4.77 12.18
C GLY A 190 2.56 3.31 11.71
N GLY A 191 3.39 2.41 12.25
CA GLY A 191 3.29 0.98 11.99
C GLY A 191 1.96 0.38 12.45
N LEU A 192 1.50 0.74 13.65
CA LEU A 192 0.21 0.28 14.19
C LEU A 192 -0.97 0.74 13.34
N VAL A 193 -1.04 2.03 12.99
CA VAL A 193 -2.10 2.56 12.10
C VAL A 193 -2.06 1.87 10.73
N SER A 194 -0.87 1.66 10.18
CA SER A 194 -0.66 0.95 8.92
C SER A 194 -1.12 -0.52 8.98
N ALA A 195 -0.99 -1.18 10.13
CA ALA A 195 -1.49 -2.55 10.35
C ALA A 195 -3.02 -2.57 10.60
N SER A 196 -3.55 -1.65 11.40
CA SER A 196 -4.99 -1.53 11.68
C SER A 196 -5.81 -1.28 10.41
N THR A 197 -5.31 -0.47 9.48
CA THR A 197 -5.96 -0.25 8.18
C THR A 197 -6.01 -1.52 7.32
N VAL A 198 -4.99 -2.38 7.40
CA VAL A 198 -5.00 -3.68 6.72
C VAL A 198 -6.00 -4.63 7.38
N LEU A 199 -6.06 -4.65 8.72
CA LEU A 199 -7.04 -5.46 9.45
C LEU A 199 -8.46 -5.03 9.11
N TYR A 200 -8.76 -3.73 9.10
CA TYR A 200 -10.08 -3.23 8.72
C TYR A 200 -10.49 -3.65 7.30
N ASN A 201 -9.56 -3.58 6.33
CA ASN A 201 -9.86 -3.99 4.96
C ASN A 201 -10.08 -5.49 4.78
N ASN A 202 -9.45 -6.33 5.61
CA ASN A 202 -9.62 -7.79 5.56
C ASN A 202 -10.80 -8.28 6.42
N PHE A 203 -11.11 -7.56 7.51
CA PHE A 203 -12.14 -7.91 8.48
C PHE A 203 -13.01 -6.68 8.80
N PRO A 204 -13.84 -6.23 7.85
CA PRO A 204 -14.64 -5.02 8.03
C PRO A 204 -15.75 -5.16 9.10
N ASN A 205 -16.06 -6.39 9.52
CA ASN A 205 -17.15 -6.72 10.46
C ASN A 205 -16.65 -7.40 11.77
N ALA A 206 -15.34 -7.33 12.07
CA ALA A 206 -14.78 -7.91 13.29
C ALA A 206 -14.97 -7.01 14.52
#